data_AF-A0A2Z2NWN1-F1
#
_entry.id   AF-A0A2Z2NWN1-F1
#
_cell.length_a   1.000
_cell.length_b   1.000
_cell.length_c   1.000
_cell.angle_alpha   90.00
_cell.angle_beta   90.00
_cell.angle_gamma   90.00
#
_symmetry.space_group_name_H-M   'P 1'
#
loop_
_entity.id
_entity.type
_entity.pdbx_description
1 polymer ?
#
loop_
_entity_poly.entity_id
_entity_poly.type
_entity_poly.pdbx_seq_one_letter_code
_entity_poly.pdbx_strand_id
1 'polypeptide(L)'
;MRFYEFISQIVPFDDLELEKLSLFARKLRPMLRETNVAEDEVDLDNVVLSHYRLSKLKQQNLKLSEDAEGYELDPSEGAGTAKAKDPKEEFLSQIISRLNEIFLMDELSDKDCVNFAHTVADKVSENERAMMQLRTNTREQAMLGDFPKAVDDAVIESNEANRNQMMQLLSNPDKAKEFSRLVYDLIAFGGAR
;
A
#
# COMPACT_ATOMS: atom_id res chain seq x y z
N MET A 1 9.95 17.72 -73.07
CA MET A 1 9.41 19.08 -73.24
C MET A 1 7.95 19.25 -72.81
N ARG A 2 7.17 18.17 -72.55
CA ARG A 2 5.73 18.26 -72.21
C ARG A 2 5.37 18.66 -70.77
N PHE A 3 6.28 18.50 -69.81
CA PHE A 3 5.98 18.78 -68.39
C PHE A 3 6.00 20.29 -68.09
N TYR A 4 6.94 21.02 -68.69
CA TYR A 4 7.10 22.46 -68.49
C TYR A 4 5.93 23.25 -69.13
N GLU A 5 5.42 22.77 -70.27
CA GLU A 5 4.29 23.35 -71.00
C GLU A 5 2.94 23.11 -70.30
N PHE A 6 2.81 22.04 -69.50
CA PHE A 6 1.63 21.76 -68.69
C PHE A 6 1.61 22.58 -67.40
N ILE A 7 2.75 22.71 -66.72
CA ILE A 7 2.86 23.48 -65.48
C ILE A 7 2.67 24.99 -65.75
N SER A 8 3.14 25.51 -66.90
CA SER A 8 2.97 26.91 -67.28
C SER A 8 1.52 27.33 -67.51
N GLN A 9 0.61 26.38 -67.76
CA GLN A 9 -0.81 26.64 -67.96
C GLN A 9 -1.61 26.67 -66.65
N ILE A 10 -1.08 26.06 -65.59
CA ILE A 10 -1.78 25.87 -64.32
C ILE A 10 -1.23 26.84 -63.27
N VAL A 11 0.04 27.22 -63.36
CA VAL A 11 0.73 28.01 -62.34
C VAL A 11 1.51 29.16 -62.98
N PRO A 12 1.25 30.41 -62.58
CA PRO A 12 2.08 31.54 -62.97
C PRO A 12 3.46 31.45 -62.30
N PHE A 13 4.54 31.49 -63.08
CA PHE A 13 5.91 31.37 -62.56
C PHE A 13 6.39 32.60 -61.76
N ASP A 14 5.65 33.72 -61.82
CA ASP A 14 5.92 34.96 -61.08
C ASP A 14 5.13 35.04 -59.75
N ASP A 15 4.57 33.91 -59.29
CA ASP A 15 3.80 33.86 -58.04
C ASP A 15 4.72 33.86 -56.81
N LEU A 16 4.87 35.05 -56.23
CA LEU A 16 5.66 35.31 -55.03
C LEU A 16 5.16 34.51 -53.81
N GLU A 17 3.85 34.22 -53.72
CA GLU A 17 3.28 33.46 -52.60
C GLU A 17 3.65 31.98 -52.72
N LEU A 18 3.70 31.45 -53.93
CA LEU A 18 4.14 30.08 -54.18
C LEU A 18 5.63 29.89 -53.85
N GLU A 19 6.47 30.87 -54.17
CA GLU A 19 7.89 30.86 -53.82
C GLU A 19 8.07 30.86 -52.29
N LYS A 20 7.36 31.74 -51.58
CA LYS A 20 7.35 31.79 -50.11
C LYS A 20 6.88 30.47 -49.50
N LEU A 21 5.82 29.87 -50.04
CA LEU A 21 5.31 28.58 -49.57
C LEU A 21 6.33 27.46 -49.77
N SER A 22 7.00 27.42 -50.92
CA SER A 22 8.04 26.42 -51.21
C SER A 22 9.22 26.54 -50.23
N LEU A 23 9.61 27.77 -49.90
CA LEU A 23 10.68 28.06 -48.96
C LEU A 23 10.28 27.66 -47.53
N PHE A 24 9.04 27.99 -47.14
CA PHE A 24 8.45 27.62 -45.85
C PHE A 24 8.35 26.11 -45.69
N ALA A 25 7.77 25.40 -46.65
CA ALA A 25 7.62 23.94 -46.61
C ALA A 25 8.99 23.23 -46.53
N ARG A 26 10.00 23.75 -47.24
CA ARG A 26 11.37 23.21 -47.17
C ARG A 26 12.00 23.36 -45.79
N LYS A 27 11.67 24.45 -45.06
CA LYS A 27 12.14 24.69 -43.68
C LYS A 27 11.28 23.96 -42.64
N LEU A 28 10.01 23.76 -42.91
CA LEU A 28 9.09 23.02 -42.06
C LEU A 28 9.37 21.50 -42.09
N ARG A 29 9.74 20.95 -43.24
CA ARG A 29 10.03 19.51 -43.44
C ARG A 29 10.96 18.89 -42.37
N PRO A 30 12.10 19.49 -41.99
CA PRO A 30 12.94 18.94 -40.92
C PRO A 30 12.33 19.08 -39.51
N MET A 31 11.40 20.01 -39.28
CA MET A 31 10.72 20.20 -37.99
C MET A 31 9.53 19.23 -37.80
N LEU A 32 8.97 18.72 -38.91
CA LEU A 32 7.97 17.65 -38.92
C LEU A 32 8.60 16.25 -38.82
N ARG A 33 9.89 16.15 -38.47
CA ARG A 33 10.43 14.87 -38.00
C ARG A 33 9.81 14.61 -36.64
N GLU A 34 8.69 13.91 -36.65
CA GLU A 34 8.20 13.21 -35.46
C GLU A 34 9.40 12.48 -34.88
N THR A 35 9.73 12.86 -33.65
CA THR A 35 10.58 12.00 -32.85
C THR A 35 9.77 10.72 -32.80
N ASN A 36 10.21 9.67 -33.49
CA ASN A 36 9.77 8.32 -33.20
C ASN A 36 10.25 8.03 -31.78
N VAL A 37 9.61 8.67 -30.80
CA VAL A 37 9.31 8.03 -29.54
C VAL A 37 8.41 6.94 -30.04
N ALA A 38 8.96 5.74 -30.20
CA ALA A 38 8.12 4.57 -30.09
C ALA A 38 7.31 4.83 -28.83
N GLU A 39 6.03 5.14 -29.00
CA GLU A 39 5.08 4.90 -27.94
C GLU A 39 5.26 3.41 -27.68
N ASP A 40 6.14 3.07 -26.74
CA ASP A 40 6.03 1.81 -26.04
C ASP A 40 4.59 1.83 -25.57
N GLU A 41 3.73 1.06 -26.24
CA GLU A 41 2.40 0.75 -25.74
C GLU A 41 2.63 0.26 -24.32
N VAL A 42 2.41 1.15 -23.35
CA VAL A 42 2.51 0.81 -21.94
C VAL A 42 1.42 -0.22 -21.74
N ASP A 43 1.81 -1.47 -21.56
CA ASP A 43 0.91 -2.56 -21.23
C ASP A 43 0.28 -2.26 -19.86
N LEU A 44 -0.95 -1.73 -19.91
CA LEU A 44 -1.75 -1.39 -18.74
C LEU A 44 -2.65 -2.56 -18.29
N ASP A 45 -2.50 -3.78 -18.84
CA ASP A 45 -3.31 -4.94 -18.42
C ASP A 45 -3.09 -5.26 -16.93
N ASN A 46 -1.91 -4.95 -16.38
CA ASN A 46 -1.62 -5.10 -14.95
C ASN A 46 -2.26 -4.01 -14.06
N VAL A 47 -2.78 -2.92 -14.63
CA VAL A 47 -3.45 -1.81 -13.93
C VAL A 47 -4.97 -1.87 -14.14
N VAL A 48 -5.50 -2.99 -14.62
CA VAL A 48 -6.94 -3.25 -14.64
C VAL A 48 -7.37 -3.69 -13.25
N LEU A 49 -8.17 -2.85 -12.59
CA LEU A 49 -8.79 -3.14 -11.30
C LEU A 49 -9.79 -4.30 -11.46
N SER A 50 -9.31 -5.55 -11.38
CA SER A 50 -10.12 -6.74 -11.69
C SER A 50 -11.18 -7.06 -10.63
N HIS A 51 -10.94 -6.66 -9.37
CA HIS A 51 -11.83 -6.93 -8.26
C HIS A 51 -11.87 -5.73 -7.32
N TYR A 52 -13.03 -5.07 -7.22
CA TYR A 52 -13.33 -4.08 -6.19
C TYR A 52 -14.27 -4.70 -5.17
N ARG A 53 -13.78 -4.96 -3.95
CA ARG A 53 -14.58 -5.48 -2.84
C ARG A 53 -14.80 -4.38 -1.80
N LEU A 54 -16.06 -4.00 -1.61
CA LEU A 54 -16.47 -3.05 -0.57
C LEU A 54 -16.64 -3.79 0.76
N SER A 55 -15.74 -3.53 1.71
CA SER A 55 -15.85 -4.01 3.09
C SER A 55 -16.40 -2.90 3.97
N LYS A 56 -17.52 -3.17 4.66
CA LYS A 56 -18.19 -2.19 5.53
C LYS A 56 -17.41 -2.03 6.84
N LEU A 57 -16.56 -1.00 6.92
CA LEU A 57 -15.72 -0.74 8.10
C LEU A 57 -16.52 -0.39 9.37
N LYS A 58 -17.70 0.25 9.22
CA LYS A 58 -18.54 0.66 10.36
C LYS A 58 -19.98 0.90 9.92
N GLN A 59 -20.97 0.44 10.71
CA GLN A 59 -22.38 0.82 10.56
C GLN A 59 -22.80 1.62 11.78
N GLN A 60 -23.04 2.93 11.59
CA GLN A 60 -23.67 3.77 12.62
C GLN A 60 -25.15 3.93 12.28
N ASN A 61 -26.02 3.57 13.22
CA ASN A 61 -27.44 3.92 13.17
C ASN A 61 -27.60 5.29 13.83
N LEU A 62 -27.58 6.35 13.01
CA LEU A 62 -28.02 7.67 13.44
C LEU A 62 -29.55 7.64 13.52
N LYS A 63 -30.10 7.49 14.73
CA LYS A 63 -31.53 7.73 14.95
C LYS A 63 -31.75 9.23 14.92
N LEU A 64 -32.44 9.74 13.90
CA LEU A 64 -33.08 11.05 14.02
C LEU A 64 -34.25 10.89 15.00
N SER A 65 -34.09 11.42 16.21
CA SER A 65 -35.19 11.61 17.14
C SER A 65 -35.98 12.83 16.67
N GLU A 66 -37.08 12.62 15.95
CA GLU A 66 -37.92 13.73 15.42
C GLU A 66 -38.86 14.36 16.46
N ASP A 67 -38.96 13.85 17.69
CA ASP A 67 -39.89 14.38 18.71
C ASP A 67 -39.27 14.45 20.12
N ALA A 68 -38.21 15.25 20.29
CA ALA A 68 -37.77 15.69 21.61
C ALA A 68 -37.89 17.21 21.71
N GLU A 69 -38.74 17.71 22.61
CA GLU A 69 -38.80 19.13 22.96
C GLU A 69 -37.46 19.53 23.61
N GLY A 70 -36.58 20.10 22.79
CA GLY A 70 -35.22 20.46 23.18
C GLY A 70 -34.30 20.53 21.98
N TYR A 71 -34.53 21.47 21.06
CA TYR A 71 -33.54 21.86 20.04
C TYR A 71 -32.40 22.66 20.68
N GLU A 72 -31.79 22.17 21.76
CA GLU A 72 -30.43 22.58 22.07
C GLU A 72 -29.53 21.84 21.09
N LEU A 73 -28.91 22.59 20.18
CA LEU A 73 -27.71 22.12 19.52
C LEU A 73 -26.74 21.81 20.66
N ASP A 74 -26.42 20.52 20.84
CA ASP A 74 -25.29 20.12 21.65
C ASP A 74 -24.10 20.98 21.16
N PRO A 75 -23.47 21.80 22.02
CA PRO A 75 -22.40 22.68 21.61
C PRO A 75 -21.37 21.81 20.91
N SER A 76 -21.19 22.06 19.62
CA SER A 76 -20.27 21.34 18.74
C SER A 76 -19.02 20.94 19.53
N GLU A 77 -18.83 19.63 19.73
CA GLU A 77 -17.53 19.05 20.15
C GLU A 77 -16.44 19.27 19.07
N GLY A 78 -16.66 20.17 18.10
CA GLY A 78 -15.66 20.68 17.16
C GLY A 78 -14.66 21.67 17.79
N ALA A 79 -14.73 21.94 19.09
CA ALA A 79 -13.65 22.58 19.83
C ALA A 79 -12.65 21.53 20.32
N GLY A 80 -11.81 21.02 19.42
CA GLY A 80 -10.52 20.42 19.75
C GLY A 80 -10.52 19.37 20.87
N THR A 81 -11.37 18.34 20.80
CA THR A 81 -11.23 17.14 21.64
C THR A 81 -10.17 16.18 21.12
N ALA A 82 -9.29 16.62 20.22
CA ALA A 82 -8.07 15.92 19.86
C ALA A 82 -7.20 15.83 21.13
N LYS A 83 -7.52 14.85 21.99
CA LYS A 83 -6.60 14.34 22.98
C LYS A 83 -5.34 14.04 22.20
N ALA A 84 -4.22 14.60 22.66
CA ALA A 84 -2.92 14.14 22.19
C ALA A 84 -2.92 12.62 22.37
N LYS A 85 -3.02 11.90 21.26
CA LYS A 85 -2.87 10.45 21.28
C LYS A 85 -1.48 10.19 21.82
N ASP A 86 -1.36 9.19 22.69
CA ASP A 86 -0.03 8.75 23.12
C ASP A 86 0.79 8.44 21.86
N PRO A 87 2.04 8.92 21.74
CA PRO A 87 2.91 8.60 20.61
C PRO A 87 2.97 7.10 20.28
N LYS A 88 2.81 6.22 21.29
CA LYS A 88 2.71 4.78 21.11
C LYS A 88 1.42 4.35 20.43
N GLU A 89 0.28 4.94 20.80
CA GLU A 89 -1.01 4.66 20.15
C GLU A 89 -1.02 5.15 18.70
N GLU A 90 -0.39 6.30 18.43
CA GLU A 90 -0.23 6.81 17.08
C GLU A 90 0.66 5.90 16.23
N PHE A 91 1.81 5.48 16.77
CA PHE A 91 2.71 4.55 16.09
C PHE A 91 2.02 3.20 15.80
N LEU A 92 1.30 2.65 16.78
CA LEU A 92 0.55 1.40 16.58
C LEU A 92 -0.57 1.56 15.56
N SER A 93 -1.27 2.70 15.56
CA SER A 93 -2.28 3.01 14.55
C SER A 93 -1.68 3.03 13.14
N GLN A 94 -0.49 3.62 12.97
CA GLN A 94 0.22 3.63 11.69
C GLN A 94 0.66 2.24 11.26
N ILE A 95 1.12 1.40 12.19
CA ILE A 95 1.46 0.00 11.91
C ILE A 95 0.22 -0.75 11.43
N ILE A 96 -0.91 -0.64 12.15
CA ILE A 96 -2.16 -1.31 11.79
C ILE A 96 -2.60 -0.87 10.38
N SER A 97 -2.59 0.43 10.08
CA SER A 97 -2.94 0.91 8.74
C SER A 97 -2.06 0.28 7.65
N ARG A 98 -0.75 0.20 7.86
CA ARG A 98 0.18 -0.43 6.90
C ARG A 98 -0.02 -1.94 6.78
N LEU A 99 -0.28 -2.63 7.89
CA LEU A 99 -0.60 -4.05 7.87
C LEU A 99 -1.89 -4.32 7.11
N ASN A 100 -2.88 -3.44 7.24
CA ASN A 100 -4.16 -3.55 6.55
C ASN A 100 -4.04 -3.31 5.03
N GLU A 101 -2.99 -2.64 4.57
CA GLU A 101 -2.65 -2.53 3.15
C GLU A 101 -1.95 -3.79 2.61
N ILE A 102 -1.18 -4.49 3.47
CA ILE A 102 -0.41 -5.69 3.10
C ILE A 102 -1.29 -6.94 3.10
N PHE A 103 -2.16 -7.08 4.11
CA PHE A 103 -2.99 -8.26 4.32
C PHE A 103 -4.43 -8.02 3.87
N LEU A 104 -5.03 -9.01 3.20
CA LEU A 104 -6.47 -9.01 2.92
C LEU A 104 -7.24 -9.30 4.21
N MET A 105 -7.85 -8.27 4.80
CA MET A 105 -8.52 -8.29 6.12
C MET A 105 -9.82 -9.10 6.18
N ASP A 106 -10.25 -9.79 5.12
CA ASP A 106 -11.55 -10.47 5.09
C ASP A 106 -11.67 -11.60 6.15
N GLU A 107 -10.54 -12.18 6.59
CA GLU A 107 -10.49 -13.26 7.59
C GLU A 107 -9.58 -12.95 8.79
N LEU A 108 -9.01 -11.74 8.88
CA LEU A 108 -8.03 -11.37 9.90
C LEU A 108 -8.48 -10.12 10.66
N SER A 109 -8.33 -10.13 11.98
CA SER A 109 -8.50 -8.91 12.79
C SER A 109 -7.19 -8.10 12.84
N ASP A 110 -7.29 -6.81 13.13
CA ASP A 110 -6.11 -5.95 13.36
C ASP A 110 -5.15 -6.56 14.40
N LYS A 111 -5.70 -7.19 15.44
CA LYS A 111 -4.91 -7.86 16.49
C LYS A 111 -4.17 -9.09 15.95
N ASP A 112 -4.77 -9.85 15.05
CA ASP A 112 -4.11 -11.01 14.45
C ASP A 112 -2.89 -10.55 13.63
N CYS A 113 -3.04 -9.48 12.84
CA CYS A 113 -1.95 -8.90 12.07
C CYS A 113 -0.84 -8.32 12.95
N VAL A 114 -1.21 -7.57 14.00
CA VAL A 114 -0.23 -7.00 14.94
C VAL A 114 0.52 -8.10 15.69
N ASN A 115 -0.19 -9.11 16.22
CA ASN A 115 0.43 -10.23 16.92
C ASN A 115 1.36 -11.03 15.99
N PHE A 116 0.96 -11.23 14.74
CA PHE A 116 1.80 -11.89 13.75
C PHE A 116 3.06 -11.08 13.44
N ALA A 117 2.94 -9.77 13.22
CA ALA A 117 4.08 -8.89 12.99
C ALA A 117 5.07 -8.91 14.17
N HIS A 118 4.58 -8.90 15.42
CA HIS A 118 5.42 -9.05 16.60
C HIS A 118 6.10 -10.42 16.65
N THR A 119 5.37 -11.49 16.38
CA THR A 119 5.94 -12.85 16.36
C THR A 119 7.08 -12.96 15.36
N VAL A 120 6.90 -12.44 14.14
CA VAL A 120 7.95 -12.42 13.11
C VAL A 120 9.11 -11.53 13.54
N ALA A 121 8.85 -10.33 14.08
CA ALA A 121 9.91 -9.43 14.53
C ALA A 121 10.76 -10.02 15.66
N ASP A 122 10.12 -10.67 16.64
CA ASP A 122 10.80 -11.38 17.72
C ASP A 122 11.66 -12.51 17.15
N LYS A 123 11.14 -13.26 16.18
CA LYS A 123 11.89 -14.34 15.54
C LYS A 123 13.08 -13.83 14.71
N VAL A 124 12.94 -12.73 13.98
CA VAL A 124 14.06 -12.05 13.29
C VAL A 124 15.10 -11.57 14.31
N SER A 125 14.68 -11.14 15.50
CA SER A 125 15.59 -10.64 16.52
C SER A 125 16.54 -11.71 17.07
N GLU A 126 16.20 -13.00 16.93
CA GLU A 126 17.07 -14.13 17.24
C GLU A 126 18.22 -14.28 16.22
N ASN A 127 18.10 -13.67 15.03
CA ASN A 127 19.13 -13.72 13.99
C ASN A 127 20.18 -12.62 14.20
N GLU A 128 21.32 -13.00 14.78
CA GLU A 128 22.42 -12.06 15.09
C GLU A 128 22.94 -11.29 13.86
N ARG A 129 22.95 -11.91 12.68
CA ARG A 129 23.41 -11.26 11.44
C ARG A 129 22.44 -10.17 11.00
N ALA A 130 21.14 -10.47 11.02
CA ALA A 130 20.10 -9.50 10.71
C ALA A 130 20.13 -8.31 11.69
N MET A 131 20.30 -8.60 12.98
CA MET A 131 20.39 -7.58 14.03
C MET A 131 21.66 -6.73 13.93
N MET A 132 22.79 -7.31 13.51
CA MET A 132 24.01 -6.56 13.23
C MET A 132 23.82 -5.59 12.06
N GLN A 133 23.12 -6.02 11.00
CA GLN A 133 22.81 -5.16 9.85
C GLN A 133 21.90 -3.99 10.25
N LEU A 134 20.88 -4.23 11.08
CA LEU A 134 20.02 -3.17 11.60
C LEU A 134 20.76 -2.14 12.46
N ARG A 135 21.77 -2.57 13.22
CA ARG A 135 22.54 -1.69 14.10
C ARG A 135 23.58 -0.85 13.36
N THR A 136 24.10 -1.36 12.24
CA THR A 136 25.29 -0.79 11.58
C THR A 136 24.94 -0.03 10.31
N ASN A 137 23.81 -0.35 9.68
CA ASN A 137 23.46 0.18 8.36
C ASN A 137 22.20 1.07 8.42
N THR A 138 22.02 1.91 7.39
CA THR A 138 20.71 2.57 7.19
C THR A 138 19.64 1.54 6.82
N ARG A 139 18.36 1.93 6.90
CA ARG A 139 17.25 1.05 6.53
C ARG A 139 17.42 0.52 5.10
N GLU A 140 17.69 1.40 4.15
CA GLU A 140 17.81 1.08 2.72
C GLU A 140 18.94 0.07 2.49
N GLN A 141 20.06 0.24 3.19
CA GLN A 141 21.19 -0.67 3.14
C GLN A 141 20.89 -2.02 3.78
N ALA A 142 20.19 -2.05 4.92
CA ALA A 142 19.75 -3.29 5.55
C ALA A 142 18.81 -4.08 4.64
N MET A 143 17.89 -3.39 3.94
CA MET A 143 16.98 -4.00 2.96
C MET A 143 17.67 -4.58 1.72
N LEU A 144 18.91 -4.17 1.42
CA LEU A 144 19.72 -4.76 0.35
C LEU A 144 20.63 -5.91 0.85
N GLY A 145 20.69 -6.10 2.17
CA GLY A 145 21.52 -7.10 2.83
C GLY A 145 20.80 -8.44 3.04
N ASP A 146 21.15 -9.11 4.14
CA ASP A 146 20.55 -10.40 4.52
C ASP A 146 19.24 -10.22 5.30
N PHE A 147 18.91 -8.99 5.70
CA PHE A 147 17.73 -8.72 6.52
C PHE A 147 16.42 -9.22 5.89
N PRO A 148 16.10 -8.95 4.60
CA PRO A 148 14.87 -9.46 4.00
C PRO A 148 14.78 -10.99 4.06
N LYS A 149 15.90 -11.68 3.77
CA LYS A 149 15.95 -13.14 3.86
C LYS A 149 15.72 -13.63 5.29
N ALA A 150 16.28 -12.94 6.29
CA ALA A 150 16.02 -13.27 7.69
C ALA A 150 14.54 -13.08 8.06
N VAL A 151 13.84 -12.12 7.46
CA VAL A 151 12.38 -11.98 7.61
C VAL A 151 11.65 -13.15 6.98
N ASP A 152 12.00 -13.56 5.76
CA ASP A 152 11.37 -14.71 5.09
C ASP A 152 11.55 -16.00 5.90
N ASP A 153 12.77 -16.26 6.36
CA ASP A 153 13.09 -17.42 7.20
C ASP A 153 12.28 -17.36 8.51
N ALA A 154 12.19 -16.18 9.15
CA ALA A 154 11.42 -15.99 10.37
C ALA A 154 9.90 -16.19 10.18
N VAL A 155 9.34 -15.82 9.03
CA VAL A 155 7.93 -16.08 8.69
C VAL A 155 7.67 -17.59 8.65
N ILE A 156 8.56 -18.35 8.01
CA ILE A 156 8.44 -19.81 7.91
C ILE A 156 8.60 -20.46 9.29
N GLU A 157 9.68 -20.13 10.01
CA GLU A 157 9.99 -20.73 11.30
C GLU A 157 8.95 -20.40 12.37
N SER A 158 8.40 -19.18 12.38
CA SER A 158 7.32 -18.80 13.31
C SER A 158 6.04 -19.59 13.06
N ASN A 159 5.70 -19.85 11.79
CA ASN A 159 4.57 -20.70 11.44
C ASN A 159 4.79 -22.15 11.89
N GLU A 160 5.98 -22.70 11.66
CA GLU A 160 6.32 -24.06 12.09
C GLU A 160 6.27 -24.21 13.62
N ALA A 161 6.79 -23.23 14.35
CA ALA A 161 6.73 -23.18 15.80
C ALA A 161 5.27 -23.12 16.30
N ASN A 162 4.44 -22.25 15.70
CA ASN A 162 3.02 -22.14 16.05
C ASN A 162 2.28 -23.47 15.80
N ARG A 163 2.48 -24.08 14.63
CA ARG A 163 1.90 -25.39 14.30
C ARG A 163 2.32 -26.47 15.29
N ASN A 164 3.59 -26.49 15.69
CA ASN A 164 4.09 -27.44 16.70
C ASN A 164 3.42 -27.22 18.06
N GLN A 165 3.35 -25.97 18.54
CA GLN A 165 2.66 -25.62 19.79
C GLN A 165 1.19 -26.04 19.75
N MET A 166 0.47 -25.72 18.66
CA MET A 166 -0.92 -26.14 18.45
C MET A 166 -1.04 -27.66 18.55
N MET A 167 -0.21 -28.42 17.85
CA MET A 167 -0.25 -29.89 17.88
C MET A 167 0.00 -30.44 19.28
N GLN A 168 0.93 -29.87 20.05
CA GLN A 168 1.19 -30.32 21.43
C GLN A 168 0.02 -30.07 22.36
N LEU A 169 -0.67 -28.94 22.21
CA LEU A 169 -1.85 -28.60 23.01
C LEU A 169 -3.04 -29.49 22.63
N LEU A 170 -3.30 -29.69 21.34
CA LEU A 170 -4.42 -30.51 20.88
C LEU A 170 -4.24 -32.01 21.17
N SER A 171 -2.99 -32.48 21.20
CA SER A 171 -2.68 -33.90 21.41
C SER A 171 -2.59 -34.31 22.89
N ASN A 172 -2.52 -33.37 23.83
CA ASN A 172 -2.39 -33.65 25.25
C ASN A 172 -3.40 -32.82 26.09
N PRO A 173 -4.50 -33.44 26.55
CA PRO A 173 -5.54 -32.75 27.31
C PRO A 173 -5.06 -32.10 28.62
N ASP A 174 -4.04 -32.66 29.28
CA ASP A 174 -3.54 -32.10 30.53
C ASP A 174 -2.69 -30.84 30.27
N LYS A 175 -1.86 -30.85 29.23
CA LYS A 175 -1.17 -29.62 28.76
C LYS A 175 -2.16 -28.54 28.35
N ALA A 176 -3.25 -28.89 27.67
CA ALA A 176 -4.29 -27.94 27.28
C ALA A 176 -4.98 -27.29 28.49
N LYS A 177 -5.24 -28.06 29.56
CA LYS A 177 -5.80 -27.55 30.81
C LYS A 177 -4.84 -26.60 31.52
N GLU A 178 -3.56 -26.93 31.59
CA GLU A 178 -2.53 -26.05 32.17
C GLU A 178 -2.40 -24.75 31.37
N PHE A 179 -2.34 -24.84 30.05
CA PHE A 179 -2.30 -23.68 29.18
C PHE A 179 -3.53 -22.78 29.34
N SER A 180 -4.73 -23.37 29.47
CA SER A 180 -5.97 -22.62 29.71
C SER A 180 -5.94 -21.83 31.03
N ARG A 181 -5.31 -22.36 32.08
CA ARG A 181 -5.10 -21.65 33.35
C ARG A 181 -4.15 -20.47 33.19
N LEU A 182 -3.04 -20.67 32.47
CA LEU A 182 -2.10 -19.59 32.17
C LEU A 182 -2.75 -18.45 31.37
N VAL A 183 -3.56 -18.79 30.36
CA VAL A 183 -4.32 -17.79 29.57
C VAL A 183 -5.31 -17.04 30.47
N TYR A 184 -6.02 -17.75 31.36
CA TYR A 184 -6.91 -17.11 32.33
C TYR A 184 -6.16 -16.11 33.22
N ASP A 185 -5.03 -16.52 33.79
CA ASP A 185 -4.22 -15.66 34.66
C ASP A 185 -3.69 -14.43 33.90
N LEU A 186 -3.28 -14.61 32.64
CA LEU A 186 -2.80 -13.53 31.80
C LEU A 186 -3.91 -12.51 31.46
N ILE A 187 -5.14 -12.97 31.24
CA ILE A 187 -6.28 -12.06 31.02
C ILE A 187 -6.69 -11.37 32.32
N ALA A 188 -6.73 -12.11 33.44
CA ALA A 188 -7.19 -11.61 34.73
C ALA A 188 -6.20 -10.60 35.35
N PHE A 189 -4.90 -10.80 35.16
CA PHE A 189 -3.85 -10.03 35.84
C PHE A 189 -2.87 -9.31 34.89
N GLY A 190 -2.85 -9.66 33.60
CA GLY A 190 -1.89 -9.11 32.63
C GLY A 190 -2.26 -7.75 32.04
N GLY A 191 -3.48 -7.25 32.27
CA GLY A 191 -3.91 -5.90 31.84
C GLY A 191 -3.37 -4.75 32.71
N ALA A 192 -2.57 -5.04 33.74
CA ALA A 192 -1.99 -4.05 34.65
C ALA A 192 -0.52 -3.73 34.31
N ARG A 193 -0.22 -3.32 33.07
CA ARG A 193 1.03 -2.63 32.71
C ARG A 193 0.82 -1.68 31.54
#